data_AF-A0A502FR11-F1
#
_entry.id   AF-A0A502FR11-F1
#
_cell.length_a   1.000
_cell.length_b   1.000
_cell.length_c   1.000
_cell.angle_alpha   90.00
_cell.angle_beta   90.00
_cell.angle_gamma   90.00
#
_symmetry.space_group_name_H-M   'P 1'
#
loop_
_entity.id
_entity.type
_entity.pdbx_description
1 polymer ?
#
loop_
_entity_poly.entity_id
_entity_poly.type
_entity_poly.pdbx_seq_one_letter_code
_entity_poly.pdbx_strand_id
1 'polypeptide(L)'
;MTRRFASWPIALRLHLCTLVAVLGLVGLAAYEVRGRSEELERNRIGLLRAVVDTALATAKRFEAEEKAGRMDRDAAQEAAAAAIRAIRYSGQEYLWINDAEVRP
;
A
#
# COMPACT_ATOMS: atom_id res chain seq x y z
N MET A 1 47.24 -32.16 -9.43
CA MET A 1 46.51 -32.32 -8.15
C MET A 1 45.00 -32.13 -8.35
N THR A 2 44.37 -32.84 -9.30
CA THR A 2 42.95 -32.67 -9.70
C THR A 2 42.18 -33.99 -9.86
N ARG A 3 42.73 -35.12 -9.38
CA ARG A 3 42.15 -36.46 -9.54
C ARG A 3 41.11 -36.85 -8.47
N ARG A 4 40.49 -35.91 -7.75
CA ARG A 4 39.47 -36.23 -6.73
C ARG A 4 38.02 -36.19 -7.23
N PHE A 5 37.76 -35.60 -8.39
CA PHE A 5 36.41 -35.52 -8.97
C PHE A 5 36.06 -36.70 -9.90
N ALA A 6 37.05 -37.52 -10.28
CA ALA A 6 36.90 -38.57 -11.29
C ALA A 6 36.30 -39.89 -10.78
N SER A 7 36.14 -40.06 -9.47
CA SER A 7 35.57 -41.27 -8.85
C SER A 7 34.13 -41.13 -8.38
N TRP A 8 33.47 -40.00 -8.66
CA TRP A 8 32.08 -39.82 -8.28
C TRP A 8 31.17 -40.60 -9.23
N PRO A 9 30.25 -41.44 -8.70
CA PRO A 9 29.29 -42.14 -9.54
C PRO A 9 28.47 -41.13 -10.34
N ILE A 10 28.14 -41.48 -11.58
CA ILE A 10 27.41 -40.61 -12.52
C ILE A 10 26.09 -40.10 -11.90
N ALA A 11 25.43 -40.96 -11.11
CA ALA A 11 24.24 -40.60 -10.33
C ALA A 11 24.48 -39.44 -9.35
N LEU A 12 25.63 -39.41 -8.65
CA LEU A 12 25.94 -38.31 -7.72
C LEU A 12 26.11 -36.99 -8.45
N ARG A 13 26.74 -36.99 -9.64
CA ARG A 13 26.87 -35.78 -10.47
C ARG A 13 25.51 -35.29 -10.96
N LEU A 14 24.64 -36.20 -11.39
CA LEU A 14 23.29 -35.86 -11.83
C LEU A 14 22.46 -35.26 -10.69
N HIS A 15 22.47 -35.90 -9.51
CA HIS A 15 21.78 -35.39 -8.33
C HIS A 15 22.35 -34.06 -7.83
N LEU A 16 23.67 -33.84 -7.96
CA LEU A 16 24.28 -32.55 -7.60
C LEU A 16 23.76 -31.43 -8.51
N CYS A 17 23.68 -31.67 -9.83
CA CYS A 17 23.10 -30.71 -10.77
C CYS A 17 21.63 -30.40 -10.43
N THR A 18 20.83 -31.42 -10.12
CA THR A 18 19.44 -31.24 -9.69
C THR A 18 19.34 -30.46 -8.38
N LEU A 19 20.19 -30.79 -7.39
CA LEU A 19 20.21 -30.11 -6.10
C LEU A 19 20.53 -28.62 -6.24
N VAL A 20 21.54 -28.28 -7.05
CA VAL A 20 21.91 -26.88 -7.33
C VAL A 20 20.76 -26.14 -7.99
N ALA A 21 20.07 -26.77 -8.96
CA ALA A 21 18.91 -26.16 -9.60
C ALA A 21 17.75 -25.91 -8.60
N VAL A 22 17.45 -26.88 -7.73
CA VAL A 22 16.43 -26.73 -6.69
C VAL A 22 16.80 -25.64 -5.70
N LEU A 23 18.04 -25.58 -5.24
CA LEU A 23 18.52 -24.53 -4.33
C LEU A 23 18.44 -23.15 -4.98
N GLY A 24 18.75 -23.03 -6.28
CA GLY A 24 18.57 -21.80 -7.04
C GLY A 24 17.11 -21.32 -7.06
N LEU A 25 16.16 -22.24 -7.31
CA LEU A 25 14.73 -21.93 -7.30
C LEU A 25 14.23 -21.52 -5.91
N VAL A 26 14.64 -22.23 -4.86
CA VAL A 26 14.29 -21.89 -3.48
C VAL A 26 14.87 -20.53 -3.09
N GLY A 27 16.11 -20.25 -3.48
CA GLY A 27 16.76 -18.96 -3.25
C GLY A 27 16.02 -17.81 -3.94
N LEU A 28 15.60 -18.01 -5.19
CA LEU A 28 14.83 -17.01 -5.94
C LEU A 28 13.45 -16.77 -5.30
N ALA A 29 12.73 -17.83 -4.93
CA ALA A 29 11.43 -17.71 -4.26
C ALA A 29 11.55 -16.98 -2.91
N ALA A 30 12.59 -17.28 -2.12
CA ALA A 30 12.84 -16.62 -0.85
C ALA A 30 13.21 -15.14 -1.02
N TYR A 31 13.95 -14.79 -2.08
CA TYR A 31 14.26 -13.42 -2.44
C TYR A 31 12.99 -12.64 -2.82
N GLU A 32 12.14 -13.23 -3.66
CA GLU A 32 10.90 -12.61 -4.12
C GLU A 32 9.93 -12.31 -2.97
N VAL A 33 9.76 -13.25 -2.04
CA VAL A 33 8.87 -13.08 -0.88
C VAL A 33 9.29 -11.89 0.00
N ARG A 34 10.60 -11.61 0.12
CA ARG A 34 11.09 -10.48 0.90
C ARG A 34 10.73 -9.11 0.30
N GLY A 35 10.68 -8.99 -1.03
CA GLY A 35 10.38 -7.72 -1.70
C GLY A 35 8.90 -7.32 -1.64
N ARG A 36 7.98 -8.29 -1.55
CA ARG A 36 6.53 -8.02 -1.66
C ARG A 36 5.96 -7.21 -0.50
N SER A 37 6.44 -7.42 0.72
CA SER A 37 5.87 -6.75 1.90
C SER A 37 6.01 -5.23 1.83
N GLU A 38 7.16 -4.73 1.35
CA GLU A 38 7.38 -3.29 1.24
C GLU A 38 6.55 -2.67 0.11
N GLU A 39 6.40 -3.38 -1.01
CA GLU A 39 5.56 -2.93 -2.13
C GLU A 39 4.10 -2.83 -1.72
N LEU A 40 3.59 -3.85 -1.02
CA LEU A 40 2.23 -3.85 -0.51
C LEU A 40 1.97 -2.70 0.46
N GLU A 41 2.92 -2.43 1.36
CA GLU A 41 2.81 -1.32 2.30
C GLU A 41 2.83 0.04 1.59
N ARG A 42 3.77 0.24 0.65
CA ARG A 42 3.82 1.47 -0.16
C ARG A 42 2.54 1.70 -0.94
N ASN A 43 1.98 0.65 -1.55
CA ASN A 43 0.72 0.72 -2.28
C ASN A 43 -0.45 1.08 -1.35
N ARG A 44 -0.49 0.49 -0.15
CA ARG A 44 -1.52 0.77 0.84
C ARG A 44 -1.47 2.22 1.32
N ILE A 45 -0.28 2.74 1.64
CA ILE A 45 -0.07 4.14 2.00
C ILE A 45 -0.48 5.07 0.84
N GLY A 46 -0.10 4.72 -0.39
CA GLY A 46 -0.46 5.48 -1.59
C GLY A 46 -1.97 5.59 -1.79
N LEU A 47 -2.69 4.47 -1.64
CA LEU A 47 -4.15 4.44 -1.69
C LEU A 47 -4.76 5.36 -0.63
N LEU A 48 -4.32 5.25 0.63
CA LEU A 48 -4.85 6.07 1.72
C LEU A 48 -4.63 7.57 1.47
N ARG A 49 -3.44 7.95 0.97
CA ARG A 49 -3.16 9.35 0.59
C ARG A 49 -4.11 9.84 -0.49
N ALA A 50 -4.29 9.08 -1.56
CA ALA A 50 -5.19 9.47 -2.65
C ALA A 50 -6.65 9.64 -2.19
N VAL A 51 -7.11 8.78 -1.28
CA VAL A 51 -8.43 8.88 -0.66
C VAL A 51 -8.54 10.16 0.19
N VAL A 52 -7.55 10.45 1.02
CA VAL A 52 -7.51 11.68 1.84
C VAL A 52 -7.42 12.93 0.97
N ASP A 53 -6.61 12.92 -0.09
CA ASP A 53 -6.47 14.04 -1.03
C ASP A 53 -7.80 14.35 -1.73
N THR A 54 -8.58 13.31 -2.06
CA THR A 54 -9.93 13.47 -2.62
C THR A 54 -10.90 14.12 -1.62
N ALA A 55 -10.82 13.72 -0.34
CA ALA A 55 -11.61 14.35 0.73
C ALA A 55 -11.20 15.82 0.94
N LEU A 56 -9.90 16.12 0.94
CA LEU A 56 -9.37 17.48 1.04
C LEU A 56 -9.79 18.36 -0.15
N ALA A 57 -9.75 17.82 -1.37
CA ALA A 57 -10.24 18.53 -2.56
C ALA A 57 -11.74 18.83 -2.45
N THR A 58 -12.52 17.91 -1.88
CA THR A 58 -13.94 18.11 -1.62
C THR A 58 -14.16 19.24 -0.61
N ALA A 59 -13.43 19.23 0.51
CA ALA A 59 -13.49 20.31 1.51
C ALA A 59 -13.10 21.67 0.91
N LYS A 60 -12.01 21.74 0.14
CA LYS A 60 -11.55 22.97 -0.54
C LYS A 60 -12.59 23.55 -1.50
N ARG A 61 -13.37 22.69 -2.16
CA ARG A 61 -14.45 23.16 -3.04
C ARG A 61 -15.52 23.91 -2.24
N PHE A 62 -15.97 23.37 -1.11
CA PHE A 62 -16.95 24.06 -0.26
C PHE A 62 -16.37 25.31 0.41
N GLU A 63 -15.10 25.28 0.81
CA GLU A 63 -14.39 26.49 1.27
C GLU A 63 -14.36 27.59 0.18
N ALA A 64 -14.21 27.21 -1.10
CA ALA A 64 -14.26 28.17 -2.20
C ALA A 64 -15.67 28.75 -2.42
N GLU A 65 -16.73 27.95 -2.21
CA GLU A 65 -18.13 28.42 -2.24
C GLU A 65 -18.42 29.41 -1.10
N GLU A 66 -17.90 29.13 0.11
CA GLU A 66 -17.95 30.04 1.26
C GLU A 66 -17.26 31.37 0.94
N LYS A 67 -16.00 31.31 0.47
CA LYS A 67 -15.22 32.51 0.12
C LYS A 67 -15.85 33.35 -0.99
N ALA A 68 -16.60 32.70 -1.88
CA ALA A 68 -17.34 33.39 -2.92
C ALA A 68 -18.69 33.97 -2.44
N GLY A 69 -19.04 33.79 -1.16
CA GLY A 69 -20.29 34.28 -0.57
C GLY A 69 -21.53 33.51 -1.03
N ARG A 70 -21.37 32.33 -1.65
CA ARG A 70 -22.49 31.49 -2.12
C ARG A 70 -23.04 30.58 -1.03
N MET A 71 -22.25 30.32 0.00
CA MET A 71 -22.64 29.54 1.18
C MET A 71 -22.14 30.26 2.43
N ASP A 72 -22.92 30.17 3.51
CA ASP A 72 -22.40 30.53 4.83
C ASP A 72 -21.42 29.45 5.32
N ARG A 73 -20.53 29.83 6.24
CA ARG A 73 -19.46 28.96 6.73
C ARG A 73 -19.99 27.66 7.33
N ASP A 74 -21.02 27.75 8.17
CA ASP A 74 -21.59 26.56 8.83
C ASP A 74 -22.22 25.62 7.80
N ALA A 75 -22.95 26.17 6.83
CA ALA A 75 -23.55 25.41 5.74
C ALA A 75 -22.49 24.76 4.83
N ALA A 76 -21.39 25.45 4.54
CA ALA A 76 -20.28 24.92 3.76
C ALA A 76 -19.57 23.77 4.49
N GLN A 77 -19.34 23.91 5.80
CA GLN A 77 -18.75 22.86 6.62
C GLN A 77 -19.65 21.63 6.73
N GLU A 78 -20.95 21.82 6.94
CA GLU A 78 -21.91 20.71 7.03
C GLU A 78 -22.01 19.96 5.70
N ALA A 79 -22.09 20.68 4.57
CA ALA A 79 -22.12 20.09 3.25
C ALA A 79 -20.82 19.33 2.91
N ALA A 80 -19.66 19.88 3.27
CA ALA A 80 -18.38 19.20 3.12
C ALA A 80 -18.32 17.92 3.96
N ALA A 81 -18.73 17.99 5.23
CA ALA A 81 -18.73 16.84 6.13
C ALA A 81 -19.69 15.75 5.65
N ALA A 82 -20.87 16.10 5.15
CA ALA A 82 -21.82 15.15 4.58
C ALA A 82 -21.25 14.45 3.34
N ALA A 83 -20.64 15.22 2.42
CA ALA A 83 -20.01 14.67 1.22
C ALA A 83 -18.85 13.72 1.55
N ILE A 84 -17.97 14.10 2.49
CA ILE A 84 -16.83 13.28 2.91
C ILE A 84 -17.30 12.02 3.65
N ARG A 85 -18.33 12.12 4.50
CA ARG A 85 -18.89 10.98 5.24
C ARG A 85 -19.51 9.93 4.34
N ALA A 86 -19.92 10.28 3.11
CA ALA A 86 -20.43 9.34 2.13
C ALA A 86 -19.32 8.54 1.42
N ILE A 87 -18.05 8.99 1.50
CA ILE A 87 -16.92 8.30 0.86
C ILE A 87 -16.68 6.97 1.56
N ARG A 88 -16.62 5.89 0.77
CA ARG A 88 -16.16 4.56 1.19
C ARG A 88 -14.98 4.15 0.34
N TYR A 89 -13.97 3.54 0.96
CA TYR A 89 -12.83 2.96 0.26
C TYR A 89 -12.60 1.52 0.71
N SER A 90 -11.89 0.73 -0.10
CA SER A 90 -11.64 -0.69 0.19
C SER A 90 -12.90 -1.49 0.59
N GLY A 91 -14.03 -1.17 -0.03
CA GLY A 91 -15.33 -1.82 0.20
C GLY A 91 -16.14 -1.28 1.37
N GLN A 92 -15.54 -1.05 2.55
CA GLN A 92 -16.27 -0.67 3.77
C GLN A 92 -15.58 0.37 4.64
N GLU A 93 -14.33 0.74 4.34
CA GLU A 93 -13.58 1.69 5.15
C GLU A 93 -14.13 3.11 4.97
N TYR A 94 -14.05 3.91 6.04
CA TYR A 94 -14.60 5.25 6.09
C TYR A 94 -13.54 6.29 6.46
N LEU A 95 -13.88 7.56 6.21
CA LEU A 95 -13.12 8.73 6.63
C LEU A 95 -13.79 9.37 7.83
N TRP A 96 -12.97 9.89 8.75
CA TRP A 96 -13.45 10.71 9.86
C TRP A 96 -12.82 12.10 9.81
N ILE A 97 -13.51 13.07 10.40
CA ILE A 97 -13.05 14.45 10.52
C ILE A 97 -13.15 14.80 12.00
N ASN A 98 -12.08 15.37 12.56
CA ASN A 98 -12.07 15.93 13.90
C ASN A 98 -11.53 17.37 13.82
N ASP A 99 -11.95 18.19 14.76
CA ASP A 99 -11.28 19.45 15.05
C ASP A 99 -9.96 19.19 15.81
N ALA A 100 -9.19 20.27 16.02
CA ALA A 100 -7.92 20.22 16.75
C ALA A 100 -8.07 20.56 18.25
N GLU A 101 -9.30 20.74 18.76
CA GLU A 101 -9.51 21.03 20.16
C GLU A 101 -9.24 19.79 21.02
N VAL A 102 -8.25 19.92 21.90
CA VAL A 102 -8.07 18.97 23.00
C VAL A 102 -9.02 19.39 24.11
N ARG A 103 -10.13 18.65 24.29
CA ARG A 103 -11.00 18.86 25.45
C ARG A 103 -10.25 18.47 26.75
N PRO A 104 -10.17 19.37 27.75
CA PRO A 104 -9.50 19.10 29.02
C PRO A 104 -10.27 18.10 29.91
#